data_AF-A0A323VF08-F1
#
_entry.id   AF-A0A323VF08-F1
#
_cell.length_a   1.000
_cell.length_b   1.000
_cell.length_c   1.000
_cell.angle_alpha   90.00
_cell.angle_beta   90.00
_cell.angle_gamma   90.00
#
_symmetry.space_group_name_H-M   'P 1'
#
loop_
_entity.id
_entity.type
_entity.pdbx_description
1 polymer ?
#
loop_
_entity_poly.entity_id
_entity_poly.type
_entity_poly.pdbx_seq_one_letter_code
_entity_poly.pdbx_strand_id
1 'polypeptide(L)' 'MESRAREQQQWVVQPLIEAGVELDQVRELVFRLAFEDIVSEGRGTLACVAELVADRSPEVQQAWAQTIARMLTLEFPP' A
#
# COMPACT_ATOMS: atom_id res chain seq x y z
N MET A 1 4.35 -4.80 22.66
CA MET A 1 3.26 -4.61 21.68
C MET A 1 3.74 -3.82 20.47
N GLU A 2 4.55 -2.78 20.66
CA GLU A 2 5.10 -1.93 19.59
C GLU A 2 5.98 -2.68 18.56
N SER A 3 6.71 -3.73 18.97
CA SER A 3 7.56 -4.52 18.06
C SER A 3 6.76 -5.23 16.96
N ARG A 4 5.61 -5.82 17.31
CA ARG A 4 4.76 -6.57 16.36
C ARG A 4 4.11 -5.64 15.33
N ALA A 5 3.73 -4.43 15.74
CA ALA A 5 3.20 -3.43 14.83
C ALA A 5 4.25 -2.98 13.80
N ARG A 6 5.50 -2.77 14.23
CA ARG A 6 6.61 -2.46 13.30
C ARG A 6 6.92 -3.60 12.35
N GLU A 7 6.94 -4.84 12.84
CA GLU A 7 7.15 -6.03 12.00
C GLU A 7 6.05 -6.18 10.95
N GLN A 8 4.78 -5.94 11.32
CA GLN A 8 3.66 -5.95 10.37
C GLN A 8 3.78 -4.83 9.32
N GLN A 9 4.11 -3.61 9.75
CA GLN A 9 4.32 -2.50 8.83
C GLN A 9 5.45 -2.81 7.84
N GLN A 10 6.56 -3.37 8.33
CA GLN A 10 7.68 -3.76 7.48
C GLN A 10 7.30 -4.89 6.52
N TRP A 11 6.55 -5.88 6.97
CA TRP A 11 6.03 -6.95 6.13
C TRP A 11 5.09 -6.44 5.04
N VAL A 12 4.24 -5.46 5.34
CA VAL A 12 3.33 -4.85 4.36
C VAL A 12 4.11 -4.17 3.25
N VAL A 13 5.11 -3.33 3.57
CA VAL A 13 5.81 -2.49 2.58
C VAL A 13 6.96 -3.21 1.88
N GLN A 14 7.39 -4.37 2.39
CA GLN A 14 8.51 -5.14 1.83
C GLN A 14 8.47 -5.34 0.30
N PRO A 15 7.32 -5.64 -0.36
CA PRO A 15 7.28 -5.80 -1.82
C PRO A 15 7.72 -4.55 -2.57
N LEU A 16 7.36 -3.37 -2.07
CA LEU A 16 7.73 -2.09 -2.68
C LEU A 16 9.22 -1.82 -2.52
N ILE A 17 9.77 -2.13 -1.35
CA ILE A 17 11.22 -2.01 -1.11
C ILE A 17 12.00 -2.95 -2.02
N GLU A 18 11.53 -4.20 -2.19
CA GLU A 18 12.14 -5.19 -3.09
C GLU A 18 12.03 -4.77 -4.57
N ALA A 19 10.98 -4.04 -4.94
CA ALA A 19 10.83 -3.43 -6.27
C ALA A 19 11.64 -2.13 -6.45
N GLY A 20 12.45 -1.72 -5.45
CA GLY A 20 13.29 -0.52 -5.52
C GLY A 20 12.54 0.80 -5.27
N VAL A 21 11.36 0.75 -4.66
CA VAL A 21 10.60 1.94 -4.26
C VAL A 21 11.14 2.45 -2.94
N GLU A 22 11.61 3.70 -2.94
CA GLU A 22 12.09 4.37 -1.73
C GLU A 22 10.97 4.57 -0.70
N LEU A 23 11.33 4.54 0.59
CA LEU A 23 10.35 4.64 1.68
C LEU A 23 9.52 5.93 1.63
N ASP A 24 10.12 7.05 1.18
CA ASP A 24 9.38 8.30 1.00
C ASP A 24 8.32 8.22 -0.11
N GLN A 25 8.62 7.48 -1.19
CA GLN A 25 7.64 7.22 -2.25
C GLN A 25 6.54 6.27 -1.77
N VAL A 26 6.87 5.27 -0.95
CA VAL A 26 5.87 4.42 -0.28
C VAL A 26 4.94 5.26 0.58
N ARG A 27 5.47 6.20 1.37
CA ARG A 27 4.65 7.11 2.19
C ARG A 27 3.73 7.98 1.33
N GLU A 28 4.21 8.51 0.22
CA GLU A 28 3.39 9.29 -0.71
C GLU A 28 2.24 8.46 -1.30
N LEU A 29 2.52 7.23 -1.75
CA LEU A 29 1.52 6.32 -2.31
C LEU A 29 0.42 5.96 -1.30
N VAL A 30 0.82 5.61 -0.07
CA VAL A 30 -0.13 5.28 1.01
C VAL A 30 -0.95 6.50 1.42
N PHE A 31 -0.32 7.67 1.49
CA PHE A 31 -1.03 8.91 1.81
C PHE A 31 -2.06 9.28 0.74
N ARG A 32 -1.68 9.19 -0.54
CA ARG A 32 -2.61 9.41 -1.66
C ARG A 32 -3.77 8.42 -1.64
N LEU A 33 -3.49 7.14 -1.41
CA LEU A 33 -4.53 6.12 -1.30
C LEU A 33 -5.53 6.44 -0.17
N ALA A 34 -5.04 6.76 1.02
CA ALA A 34 -5.89 7.12 2.15
C ALA A 34 -6.70 8.40 1.89
N PHE A 35 -6.09 9.38 1.22
CA PHE A 35 -6.78 10.61 0.84
C PHE A 35 -7.89 10.36 -0.18
N GLU A 36 -7.63 9.59 -1.24
CA GLU A 36 -8.62 9.21 -2.24
C GLU A 36 -9.78 8.41 -1.62
N ASP A 37 -9.50 7.50 -0.69
CA ASP A 37 -10.53 6.76 0.03
C ASP A 37 -11.46 7.69 0.83
N ILE A 38 -10.88 8.64 1.58
CA ILE A 38 -11.64 9.62 2.37
C ILE A 38 -12.47 10.54 1.45
N VAL A 39 -11.87 11.07 0.38
CA VAL A 39 -12.52 12.02 -0.54
C VAL A 39 -13.59 11.35 -1.41
N SER A 40 -13.40 10.08 -1.76
CA SER A 40 -14.37 9.30 -2.54
C SER A 40 -15.52 8.73 -1.70
N GLU A 41 -15.60 9.05 -0.41
CA GLU A 41 -16.57 8.48 0.56
C GLU A 41 -16.46 6.94 0.67
N GLY A 42 -15.24 6.40 0.66
CA GLY A 42 -14.99 4.96 0.74
C GLY A 42 -15.39 4.19 -0.53
N ARG A 43 -15.63 4.89 -1.65
CA ARG A 43 -15.87 4.26 -2.96
C ARG A 43 -14.58 3.89 -3.70
N GLY A 44 -13.43 3.99 -3.04
CA GLY A 44 -12.14 3.56 -3.58
C GLY A 44 -12.19 2.09 -3.98
N THR A 45 -12.38 1.83 -5.28
CA THR A 45 -12.36 0.47 -5.81
C THR A 45 -10.93 0.03 -6.07
N LEU A 46 -10.70 -1.28 -6.20
CA LEU A 46 -9.43 -1.86 -6.68
C LEU A 46 -8.92 -1.21 -7.98
N ALA A 47 -9.81 -0.61 -8.79
CA ALA A 47 -9.44 0.17 -9.98
C ALA A 47 -8.68 1.47 -9.63
N CYS A 48 -9.16 2.26 -8.66
CA CYS A 48 -8.43 3.46 -8.18
C CYS A 48 -7.07 3.11 -7.58
N VAL A 49 -6.98 1.95 -6.92
CA VAL A 49 -5.73 1.42 -6.37
C VAL A 49 -4.72 1.12 -7.48
N ALA A 50 -5.17 0.56 -8.61
CA ALA A 50 -4.32 0.27 -9.75
C ALA A 50 -3.90 1.54 -10.51
N GLU A 51 -4.79 2.54 -10.61
CA GLU A 51 -4.52 3.82 -11.28
C GLU A 51 -3.39 4.62 -10.59
N LEU A 52 -3.25 4.51 -9.27
CA LEU A 52 -2.22 5.22 -8.48
C LEU A 52 -0.77 4.92 -8.89
N VAL A 53 -0.54 3.77 -9.53
CA VAL A 53 0.80 3.32 -9.97
C VAL A 53 0.86 3.00 -11.46
N ALA A 54 -0.16 3.41 -12.23
CA ALA A 54 -0.27 3.05 -13.64
C ALA A 54 0.88 3.60 -14.51
N ASP A 55 1.50 4.70 -14.08
CA ASP A 55 2.68 5.31 -14.71
C ASP A 55 4.01 4.65 -14.31
N ARG A 56 3.99 3.72 -13.34
CA ARG A 56 5.19 3.03 -12.82
C ARG A 56 5.48 1.75 -13.57
N SER A 57 6.66 1.18 -13.35
CA SER A 57 7.08 -0.06 -14.00
C SER A 57 6.17 -1.24 -13.60
N PRO A 58 6.06 -2.29 -14.43
CA PRO A 58 5.26 -3.47 -14.12
C PRO A 58 5.63 -4.12 -12.78
N GLU A 59 6.92 -4.08 -12.40
CA GLU A 59 7.42 -4.60 -11.12
C GLU A 59 6.84 -3.81 -9.94
N VAL A 60 6.81 -2.48 -10.04
CA VAL A 60 6.23 -1.60 -9.01
C VAL A 60 4.71 -1.79 -8.93
N GLN A 61 4.03 -1.95 -10.06
CA GLN A 61 2.59 -2.21 -10.09
C GLN A 61 2.24 -3.54 -9.40
N GLN A 62 3.02 -4.60 -9.67
CA GLN A 62 2.85 -5.89 -9.02
C GLN A 62 3.15 -5.80 -7.51
N ALA A 63 4.22 -5.12 -7.13
CA ALA A 63 4.58 -4.90 -5.73
C ALA A 63 3.51 -4.11 -4.96
N TRP A 64 2.89 -3.12 -5.61
CA TRP A 64 1.77 -2.38 -5.06
C TRP A 64 0.54 -3.27 -4.83
N ALA A 65 0.16 -4.07 -5.82
CA ALA A 65 -0.94 -5.03 -5.67
C ALA A 65 -0.69 -6.02 -4.51
N GLN A 66 0.54 -6.52 -4.37
CA GLN A 66 0.93 -7.38 -3.25
C GLN A 66 0.86 -6.64 -1.91
N THR A 67 1.31 -5.38 -1.85
CA THR A 67 1.24 -4.55 -0.63
C THR A 67 -0.19 -4.36 -0.16
N ILE A 68 -1.11 -4.07 -1.08
CA ILE A 68 -2.53 -3.90 -0.78
C ILE A 68 -3.16 -5.21 -0.33
N ALA A 69 -2.84 -6.34 -0.99
CA ALA A 69 -3.28 -7.65 -0.53
C ALA A 69 -2.80 -7.93 0.91
N ARG A 70 -1.53 -7.60 1.24
CA ARG A 70 -1.00 -7.74 2.60
C ARG A 70 -1.75 -6.85 3.60
N MET A 71 -2.06 -5.60 3.25
CA MET A 71 -2.85 -4.69 4.09
C MET A 71 -4.26 -5.25 4.38
N LEU A 72 -4.93 -5.82 3.38
CA LEU A 72 -6.28 -6.40 3.52
C LEU A 72 -6.28 -7.69 4.36
N THR A 73 -5.14 -8.38 4.45
CA THR A 73 -4.97 -9.56 5.30
C THR A 73 -4.55 -9.25 6.74
N LEU A 74 -4.22 -7.98 7.04
CA LEU A 74 -4.01 -7.59 8.43
C LEU A 74 -5.36 -7.67 9.16
N GLU A 75 -5.50 -8.65 10.04
CA GLU A 75 -6.58 -8.64 11.01
C GLU A 75 -6.43 -7.36 11.85
N PHE A 76 -7.39 -6.43 11.70
CA PHE A 76 -7.59 -5.41 12.73
C PHE A 76 -7.81 -6.13 14.05
N PRO A 77 -7.10 -5.79 15.15
CA PRO A 77 -7.46 -6.34 16.45
C PRO A 77 -8.95 -6.00 16.74
N PRO A 78 -9.73 -6.94 17.30
CA PRO A 78 -11.15 -6.73 17.58
C PRO A 78 -11.39 -5.58 18.57
#